data_AF-A0AAP5N6Q7-F1
#
_entry.id   AF-A0AAP5N6Q7-F1
#
_cell.length_a   1.000
_cell.length_b   1.000
_cell.length_c   1.000
_cell.angle_alpha   90.00
_cell.angle_beta   90.00
_cell.angle_gamma   90.00
#
_symmetry.space_group_name_H-M   'P 1'
#
loop_
_entity.id
_entity.type
_entity.pdbx_description
1 polymer ?
#
loop_
_entity_poly.entity_id
_entity_poly.type
_entity_poly.pdbx_seq_one_letter_code
_entity_poly.pdbx_strand_id
1 'polypeptide(L)' 'MKSELYPHFYYCWCNQTVTPRQLERAVEKGYITEKERKTICQVEVREDGRPNF' A
#
# COMPACT_ATOMS: atom_id res chain seq x y z
N MET A 1 16.73 -1.75 -1.50
CA MET A 1 16.01 -1.95 -2.77
C MET A 1 14.52 -1.93 -2.46
N LYS A 2 13.67 -1.26 -3.25
CA LYS A 2 12.21 -1.35 -3.10
C LYS A 2 11.73 -2.62 -3.79
N SER A 3 10.67 -3.23 -3.27
CA SER A 3 10.02 -4.37 -3.90
C SER A 3 9.41 -3.95 -5.24
N GLU A 4 9.46 -4.83 -6.24
CA GLU A 4 8.99 -4.54 -7.59
C GLU A 4 7.50 -4.14 -7.60
N LEU A 5 6.69 -4.79 -6.76
CA LEU A 5 5.25 -4.53 -6.65
C LEU A 5 4.89 -3.39 -5.70
N TYR A 6 5.87 -2.72 -5.08
CA TYR A 6 5.60 -1.59 -4.20
C TYR A 6 4.72 -0.49 -4.84
N PRO A 7 5.01 0.00 -6.07
CA PRO A 7 4.22 1.06 -6.68
C PRO A 7 2.77 0.64 -6.95
N HIS A 8 2.55 -0.64 -7.27
CA HIS A 8 1.22 -1.19 -7.50
C HIS A 8 0.37 -1.16 -6.23
N PHE A 9 0.89 -1.68 -5.11
CA PHE A 9 0.14 -1.68 -3.85
C PHE A 9 -0.06 -0.27 -3.28
N TYR A 10 0.90 0.63 -3.47
CA TYR A 10 0.74 2.04 -3.12
C TYR A 10 -0.40 2.69 -3.91
N TYR A 11 -0.44 2.48 -5.24
CA TYR A 11 -1.53 2.98 -6.08
C TYR A 11 -2.89 2.40 -5.65
N CYS A 12 -2.97 1.09 -5.41
CA CYS A 12 -4.21 0.45 -4.94
C CYS A 12 -4.68 1.01 -3.58
N TRP A 13 -3.76 1.33 -2.67
CA TRP A 13 -4.10 1.94 -1.39
C TRP A 13 -4.69 3.33 -1.57
N CYS A 14 -4.04 4.18 -2.37
CA CYS A 14 -4.53 5.53 -2.67
C CYS A 14 -5.91 5.53 -3.35
N ASN A 15 -6.23 4.51 -4.14
CA ASN A 15 -7.55 4.37 -4.78
C ASN A 15 -8.55 3.59 -3.90
N GLN A 16 -8.20 3.28 -2.65
CA GLN A 16 -9.03 2.50 -1.73
C GLN A 16 -9.48 1.13 -2.28
N THR A 17 -8.71 0.54 -3.20
CA THR A 17 -9.00 -0.78 -3.80
C THR A 17 -8.33 -1.93 -3.06
N VAL A 18 -7.55 -1.63 -2.01
CA VAL A 18 -6.89 -2.61 -1.16
C VAL A 18 -7.03 -2.22 0.31
N THR A 19 -7.23 -3.22 1.16
CA THR A 19 -7.37 -3.08 2.62
C THR A 19 -6.07 -3.40 3.35
N PRO A 20 -5.91 -2.99 4.63
CA PRO A 20 -4.73 -3.34 5.42
C PRO A 20 -4.44 -4.85 5.42
N ARG A 21 -5.49 -5.67 5.57
CA ARG A 21 -5.38 -7.14 5.58
C ARG A 21 -4.91 -7.72 4.25
N GLN A 22 -5.27 -7.10 3.14
CA GLN A 22 -4.76 -7.52 1.82
C GLN A 22 -3.28 -7.15 1.66
N LEU A 23 -2.82 -6.05 2.24
CA LEU A 23 -1.40 -5.69 2.29
C LEU A 23 -0.60 -6.64 3.22
N GLU A 24 -1.16 -7.08 4.34
CA GLU A 24 -0.55 -8.12 5.18
C GLU A 24 -0.31 -9.41 4.40
N ARG A 25 -1.30 -9.87 3.62
CA ARG A 25 -1.13 -11.02 2.72
C ARG A 25 -0.09 -10.79 1.63
N ALA A 26 0.07 -9.56 1.15
CA ALA A 26 1.11 -9.22 0.19
C ALA A 26 2.52 -9.32 0.82
N VAL A 27 2.64 -9.04 2.12
CA VAL A 27 3.87 -9.27 2.89
C VAL A 27 4.13 -10.76 3.07
N GLU A 28 3.13 -11.55 3.47
CA GLU A 28 3.25 -13.01 3.64
C GLU A 28 3.71 -13.71 2.35
N LYS A 29 3.27 -13.20 1.19
CA LYS A 29 3.66 -13.71 -0.13
C LYS A 29 5.01 -13.18 -0.64
N GLY A 30 5.64 -12.25 0.07
CA GLY A 30 6.91 -11.64 -0.32
C GLY A 30 6.83 -10.64 -1.47
N TYR A 31 5.65 -10.11 -1.78
CA TYR A 31 5.47 -9.10 -2.84
C TYR A 31 5.92 -7.70 -2.42
N ILE A 32 5.77 -7.40 -1.13
CA ILE A 32 6.26 -6.19 -0.47
C ILE A 32 6.82 -6.56 0.90
N THR A 33 7.69 -5.73 1.44
CA THR A 33 8.22 -5.90 2.79
C THR A 33 7.25 -5.35 3.85
N GLU A 34 7.40 -5.82 5.08
CA GLU A 34 6.64 -5.28 6.23
C GLU A 34 6.87 -3.77 6.42
N LYS A 35 8.09 -3.28 6.12
CA LYS A 35 8.40 -1.85 6.14
C LYS A 35 7.58 -1.08 5.11
N GLU A 36 7.51 -1.61 3.89
CA GLU A 36 6.73 -1.01 2.80
C GLU A 36 5.23 -1.01 3.10
N ARG A 37 4.70 -2.09 3.69
CA ARG A 37 3.31 -2.17 4.17
C ARG A 37 2.98 -1.04 5.14
N LYS A 38 3.85 -0.83 6.14
CA LYS A 38 3.68 0.26 7.13
C LYS A 38 3.71 1.63 6.47
N THR A 39 4.62 1.85 5.52
CA THR A 39 4.68 3.12 4.77
C THR A 39 3.40 3.36 3.98
N ILE A 40 2.87 2.35 3.29
CA ILE A 40 1.60 2.47 2.54
C ILE A 40 0.45 2.81 3.49
N CYS A 41 0.33 2.11 4.63
CA CYS A 41 -0.76 2.33 5.59
C CYS A 41 -0.71 3.69 6.32
N GLN A 42 0.41 4.41 6.29
CA GLN A 42 0.54 5.75 6.84
C GLN A 42 0.06 6.84 5.87
N VAL A 43 -0.23 6.50 4.62
CA VAL A 43 -0.73 7.46 3.63
C VAL A 43 -2.19 7.75 3.94
N GLU A 44 -2.45 8.98 4.38
CA GLU A 44 -3.81 9.51 4.48
C GLU A 44 -4.39 9.73 3.07
N VAL A 45 -5.51 9.06 2.80
CA VAL A 45 -6.25 9.18 1.54
C VAL A 45 -7.43 10.10 1.80
N ARG A 46 -7.56 11.18 1.03
CA ARG A 46 -8.69 12.12 1.15
C ARG A 46 -9.99 11.42 0.71
N GLU A 47 -11.14 11.92 1.17
CA GLU A 47 -12.48 11.41 0.79
C GLU A 47 -12.74 11.50 -0.74
N ASP A 48 -11.98 12.32 -1.47
CA ASP A 48 -12.07 12.48 -2.91
C ASP A 48 -11.22 11.48 -3.72
N GLY A 49 -10.59 10.50 -3.05
CA GLY A 49 -9.76 9.48 -3.69
C GLY A 49 -8.38 9.97 -4.15
N ARG A 50 -7.93 11.16 -3.72
CA ARG A 50 -6.59 11.68 -4.05
C ARG A 50 -5.62 11.53 -2.88
N PRO A 51 -4.33 11.22 -3.14
CA PRO A 51 -3.32 11.22 -2.10
C PRO A 51 -3.12 12.64 -1.56
N ASN A 52 -3.00 12.76 -0.23
CA ASN A 52 -2.70 14.02 0.44
C ASN A 52 -1.19 14.32 0.30
N PHE A 53 -0.79 14.96 -0.80
CA PHE A 53 0.57 15.51 -0.98
C PHE A 53 0.62 16.99 -0.59
#